data_AF-A0A7W0FBM6-F1
#
_entry.id   AF-A0A7W0FBM6-F1
#
_cell.length_a   1.000
_cell.length_b   1.000
_cell.length_c   1.000
_cell.angle_alpha   90.00
_cell.angle_beta   90.00
_cell.angle_gamma   90.00
#
_symmetry.space_group_name_H-M   'P 1'
#
loop_
_entity.id
_entity.type
_entity.pdbx_description
1 polymer ?
#
loop_
_entity_poly.entity_id
_entity_poly.type
_entity_poly.pdbx_seq_one_letter_code
_entity_poly.pdbx_strand_id
1 'polypeptide(L)'
;MLIILNLALPVIAGLVYFAMAYEIKKTTRSRTLIMGELTIKGTFYAYVAMGLWLMTRPLQNIIGPYPAPLIVNCVRQFLMIAVFAPSLLVAIFNWTSADKKVPKTVQAAVFTVAAFMGIIFVLINITAVDGSKIIAQNSFITLYDAQWFTGTAPRLELVLIHLLVQGISPVGFCFFAAGIVRHKRHDYPQDSIYNMMTKKWYFLEVSLIIFACSMLAAGIAALLTGYGTYLWVIYFAGALVAGFFDMKGIKLPPRIEK
;
A
#
# COMPACT_ATOMS: atom_id res chain seq x y z
N MET A 1 -17.28 18.50 8.62
CA MET A 1 -16.11 18.37 7.71
C MET A 1 -15.17 17.23 8.08
N LEU A 2 -14.67 17.16 9.33
CA LEU A 2 -13.72 16.12 9.76
C LEU A 2 -14.29 14.69 9.74
N ILE A 3 -15.56 14.48 10.11
CA ILE A 3 -16.21 13.16 10.01
C ILE A 3 -16.22 12.67 8.55
N ILE A 4 -16.64 13.55 7.62
CA ILE A 4 -16.69 13.22 6.19
C ILE A 4 -15.28 12.87 5.69
N LEU A 5 -14.25 13.64 6.05
CA LEU A 5 -12.88 13.34 5.65
C LEU A 5 -12.41 11.95 6.13
N ASN A 6 -12.65 11.61 7.40
CA ASN A 6 -12.27 10.33 8.00
C ASN A 6 -12.97 9.12 7.37
N LEU A 7 -14.21 9.30 6.91
CA LEU A 7 -15.03 8.21 6.37
C LEU A 7 -14.93 8.12 4.85
N ALA A 8 -15.04 9.25 4.15
CA ALA A 8 -15.12 9.29 2.70
C ALA A 8 -13.76 9.09 2.03
N LEU A 9 -12.68 9.70 2.53
CA LEU A 9 -11.37 9.61 1.86
C LEU A 9 -10.89 8.15 1.74
N PRO A 10 -10.94 7.30 2.79
CA PRO A 10 -10.58 5.90 2.66
C PRO A 10 -11.49 5.10 1.74
N VAL A 11 -12.79 5.42 1.73
CA VAL A 11 -13.77 4.77 0.86
C VAL A 11 -13.49 5.11 -0.60
N ILE A 12 -13.30 6.39 -0.92
CA ILE A 12 -12.97 6.85 -2.28
C ILE A 12 -11.65 6.23 -2.74
N ALA A 13 -10.63 6.19 -1.86
CA ALA A 13 -9.38 5.51 -2.16
C ALA A 13 -9.60 4.03 -2.51
N GLY A 14 -10.35 3.29 -1.71
CA GLY A 14 -10.64 1.90 -2.01
C GLY A 14 -11.44 1.68 -3.30
N LEU A 15 -12.41 2.55 -3.60
CA LEU A 15 -13.19 2.51 -4.84
C LEU A 15 -12.31 2.67 -6.09
N VAL A 16 -11.25 3.48 -6.04
CA VAL A 16 -10.28 3.58 -7.14
C VAL A 16 -9.60 2.23 -7.40
N TYR A 17 -9.18 1.52 -6.36
CA TYR A 17 -8.56 0.20 -6.53
C TYR A 17 -9.55 -0.87 -6.99
N PHE A 18 -10.82 -0.81 -6.58
CA PHE A 18 -11.86 -1.65 -7.17
C PHE A 18 -12.12 -1.33 -8.64
N ALA A 19 -12.07 -0.06 -9.04
CA ALA A 19 -12.15 0.31 -10.45
C ALA A 19 -10.98 -0.28 -11.25
N MET A 20 -9.76 -0.28 -10.69
CA MET A 20 -8.61 -0.95 -11.32
C MET A 20 -8.81 -2.47 -11.44
N ALA A 21 -9.33 -3.12 -10.40
CA ALA A 21 -9.66 -4.55 -10.46
C ALA A 21 -10.71 -4.84 -11.56
N TYR A 22 -11.72 -3.99 -11.68
CA TYR A 22 -12.71 -4.07 -12.75
C TYR A 22 -12.09 -3.93 -14.15
N GLU A 23 -11.18 -2.97 -14.34
CA GLU A 23 -10.47 -2.79 -15.63
C GLU A 23 -9.58 -3.99 -15.98
N ILE A 24 -8.93 -4.62 -14.99
CA ILE A 24 -8.20 -5.88 -15.19
C ILE A 24 -9.14 -6.98 -15.67
N LYS A 25 -10.30 -7.16 -15.00
CA LYS A 25 -11.29 -8.18 -15.39
C LYS A 25 -11.81 -7.94 -16.82
N LYS A 26 -12.12 -6.69 -17.17
CA LYS A 26 -12.61 -6.30 -18.51
C LYS A 26 -11.60 -6.60 -19.63
N THR A 27 -10.32 -6.41 -19.36
CA THR A 27 -9.25 -6.50 -20.37
C THR A 27 -8.58 -7.88 -20.48
N THR A 28 -9.11 -8.89 -19.76
CA THR A 28 -8.49 -10.21 -19.58
C THR A 28 -8.10 -10.87 -20.91
N ARG A 29 -9.00 -10.97 -21.90
CA ARG A 29 -8.83 -11.82 -23.10
C ARG A 29 -7.57 -11.49 -23.93
N SER A 30 -7.24 -10.22 -24.12
CA SER A 30 -6.04 -9.81 -24.88
C SER A 30 -4.76 -9.79 -24.05
N ARG A 31 -4.88 -9.85 -22.72
CA ARG A 31 -3.75 -9.75 -21.77
C ARG A 31 -3.26 -11.11 -21.31
N THR A 32 -4.13 -12.13 -21.28
CA THR A 32 -3.76 -13.50 -20.89
C THR A 32 -2.64 -14.04 -21.77
N LEU A 33 -2.63 -13.64 -23.05
CA LEU A 33 -1.61 -13.98 -24.04
C LEU A 33 -0.22 -13.39 -23.72
N ILE A 34 -0.12 -12.40 -22.84
CA ILE A 34 1.10 -11.60 -22.62
C ILE A 34 1.69 -11.84 -21.24
N MET A 35 0.85 -11.89 -20.21
CA MET A 35 1.29 -12.01 -18.81
C MET A 35 0.97 -13.37 -18.18
N GLY A 36 0.23 -14.22 -18.89
CA GLY A 36 -0.30 -15.47 -18.37
C GLY A 36 -1.51 -15.27 -17.44
N GLU A 37 -2.37 -16.28 -17.38
CA GLU A 37 -3.64 -16.22 -16.64
C GLU A 37 -3.45 -16.05 -15.13
N LEU A 38 -2.42 -16.69 -14.58
CA LEU A 38 -2.13 -16.63 -13.14
C LEU A 38 -1.76 -15.22 -12.69
N THR A 39 -0.96 -14.51 -13.47
CA THR A 39 -0.55 -13.12 -13.17
C THR A 39 -1.74 -12.19 -13.17
N ILE A 40 -2.64 -12.31 -14.16
CA ILE A 40 -3.85 -11.48 -14.24
C ILE A 40 -4.79 -11.71 -13.06
N LYS A 41 -5.02 -12.98 -12.70
CA LYS A 41 -5.82 -13.32 -11.52
C LYS A 41 -5.17 -12.77 -10.25
N GLY A 42 -3.85 -12.92 -10.10
CA GLY A 42 -3.09 -12.35 -8.99
C GLY A 42 -3.22 -10.83 -8.88
N THR A 43 -3.05 -10.10 -9.98
CA THR A 43 -3.22 -8.64 -10.02
C THR A 43 -4.65 -8.22 -9.69
N PHE A 44 -5.65 -8.93 -10.19
CA PHE A 44 -7.05 -8.69 -9.84
C PHE A 44 -7.28 -8.81 -8.33
N TYR A 45 -6.86 -9.93 -7.72
CA TYR A 45 -7.02 -10.12 -6.28
C TYR A 45 -6.21 -9.12 -5.46
N ALA A 46 -5.03 -8.73 -5.92
CA ALA A 46 -4.22 -7.70 -5.26
C ALA A 46 -4.96 -6.36 -5.20
N TYR A 47 -5.58 -5.91 -6.29
CA TYR A 47 -6.35 -4.66 -6.30
C TYR A 47 -7.64 -4.74 -5.47
N VAL A 48 -8.34 -5.88 -5.49
CA VAL A 48 -9.49 -6.10 -4.61
C VAL A 48 -9.07 -6.01 -3.14
N ALA A 49 -8.00 -6.71 -2.78
CA ALA A 49 -7.53 -6.76 -1.41
C ALA A 49 -6.96 -5.42 -0.93
N MET A 50 -6.27 -4.66 -1.79
CA MET A 50 -5.86 -3.28 -1.51
C MET A 50 -7.04 -2.33 -1.35
N GLY A 51 -8.08 -2.47 -2.19
CA GLY A 51 -9.33 -1.73 -2.08
C GLY A 51 -10.00 -1.95 -0.72
N LEU A 52 -10.15 -3.21 -0.30
CA LEU A 52 -10.67 -3.57 1.02
C LEU A 52 -9.79 -3.03 2.16
N TRP A 53 -8.47 -3.12 2.04
CA TRP A 53 -7.54 -2.59 3.04
C TRP A 53 -7.67 -1.07 3.24
N LEU A 54 -7.86 -0.31 2.17
CA LEU A 54 -8.13 1.14 2.24
C LEU A 54 -9.48 1.40 2.92
N MET A 55 -10.53 0.69 2.53
CA MET A 55 -11.90 0.87 3.04
C MET A 55 -12.12 0.44 4.49
N THR A 56 -11.18 -0.26 5.11
CA THR A 56 -11.30 -0.71 6.51
C THR A 56 -10.82 0.33 7.52
N ARG A 57 -10.25 1.47 7.11
CA ARG A 57 -9.88 2.56 8.06
C ARG A 57 -11.10 3.15 8.79
N PRO A 58 -12.23 3.45 8.15
CA PRO A 58 -13.44 3.90 8.83
C PRO A 58 -13.87 2.96 9.97
N LEU A 59 -13.71 1.64 9.79
CA LEU A 59 -14.03 0.66 10.81
C LEU A 59 -13.18 0.86 12.07
N GLN A 60 -11.89 1.17 11.91
CA GLN A 60 -10.99 1.52 13.04
C GLN A 60 -11.53 2.68 13.88
N ASN A 61 -12.19 3.65 13.22
CA ASN A 61 -12.62 4.88 13.87
C ASN A 61 -13.99 4.76 14.54
N ILE A 62 -14.84 3.84 14.07
CA ILE A 62 -16.25 3.73 14.48
C ILE A 62 -16.46 2.66 15.56
N ILE A 63 -15.65 1.60 15.62
CA ILE A 63 -15.91 0.47 16.52
C ILE A 63 -15.97 0.89 18.00
N GLY A 64 -15.25 1.94 18.40
CA GLY A 64 -15.32 2.50 19.74
C GLY A 64 -13.96 2.95 20.27
N PRO A 65 -13.84 3.21 21.58
CA PRO A 65 -12.61 3.63 22.21
C PRO A 65 -11.60 2.47 22.32
N TYR A 66 -10.44 2.77 22.91
CA TYR A 66 -9.41 1.79 23.26
C TYR A 66 -10.01 0.53 23.92
N PRO A 67 -9.58 -0.69 23.52
CA PRO A 67 -8.45 -1.02 22.64
C PRO A 67 -8.84 -1.23 21.16
N ALA A 68 -10.09 -0.96 20.75
CA ALA A 68 -10.57 -1.34 19.43
C ALA A 68 -9.81 -0.67 18.26
N PRO A 69 -9.52 0.66 18.27
CA PRO A 69 -8.74 1.28 17.21
C PRO A 69 -7.32 0.71 17.09
N LEU A 70 -6.71 0.31 18.20
CA LEU A 70 -5.39 -0.33 18.22
C LEU A 70 -5.42 -1.69 17.51
N ILE A 71 -6.39 -2.54 17.85
CA ILE A 71 -6.52 -3.89 17.25
C ILE A 71 -6.68 -3.78 15.74
N VAL A 72 -7.59 -2.92 15.28
CA VAL A 72 -7.83 -2.73 13.85
C VAL A 72 -6.60 -2.14 13.16
N ASN A 73 -5.90 -1.18 13.77
CA ASN A 73 -4.65 -0.64 13.22
C ASN A 73 -3.59 -1.73 13.07
N CYS A 74 -3.37 -2.52 14.12
CA CYS A 74 -2.39 -3.61 14.13
C CYS A 74 -2.68 -4.64 13.04
N VAL A 75 -3.92 -5.11 12.93
CA VAL A 75 -4.32 -6.07 11.88
C VAL A 75 -4.11 -5.47 10.49
N ARG A 76 -4.59 -4.25 10.26
CA ARG A 76 -4.48 -3.60 8.94
C ARG A 76 -3.03 -3.38 8.55
N GLN A 77 -2.21 -2.84 9.44
CA GLN A 77 -0.80 -2.56 9.15
C GLN A 77 0.02 -3.84 9.03
N PHE A 78 -0.28 -4.87 9.84
CA PHE A 78 0.34 -6.18 9.68
C PHE A 78 0.08 -6.74 8.28
N LEU A 79 -1.17 -6.69 7.78
CA LEU A 79 -1.48 -7.13 6.41
C LEU A 79 -0.72 -6.33 5.35
N MET A 80 -0.59 -5.00 5.52
CA MET A 80 0.19 -4.17 4.61
C MET A 80 1.67 -4.56 4.59
N ILE A 81 2.27 -4.66 5.77
CA ILE A 81 3.71 -4.85 5.97
C ILE A 81 4.13 -6.29 5.63
N ALA A 82 3.39 -7.29 6.13
CA ALA A 82 3.77 -8.70 6.07
C ALA A 82 3.19 -9.45 4.87
N VAL A 83 2.15 -8.93 4.20
CA VAL A 83 1.47 -9.63 3.11
C VAL A 83 1.49 -8.82 1.82
N PHE A 84 0.97 -7.59 1.82
CA PHE A 84 0.79 -6.84 0.57
C PHE A 84 2.10 -6.39 -0.07
N ALA A 85 2.95 -5.67 0.68
CA ALA A 85 4.23 -5.19 0.17
C ALA A 85 5.16 -6.30 -0.33
N PRO A 86 5.40 -7.42 0.42
CA PRO A 86 6.21 -8.51 -0.10
C PRO A 86 5.60 -9.18 -1.33
N SER A 87 4.27 -9.36 -1.36
CA SER A 87 3.58 -9.93 -2.53
C SER A 87 3.73 -9.06 -3.77
N LEU A 88 3.62 -7.74 -3.62
CA LEU A 88 3.82 -6.77 -4.69
C LEU A 88 5.25 -6.85 -5.25
N LEU A 89 6.25 -6.87 -4.38
CA LEU A 89 7.65 -6.99 -4.78
C LEU A 89 7.91 -8.29 -5.55
N VAL A 90 7.46 -9.43 -5.01
CA VAL A 90 7.61 -10.75 -5.64
C VAL A 90 6.85 -10.82 -6.97
N ALA A 91 5.66 -10.23 -7.06
CA ALA A 91 4.88 -10.17 -8.30
C ALA A 91 5.62 -9.38 -9.39
N ILE A 92 6.19 -8.21 -9.03
CA ILE A 92 6.96 -7.38 -9.96
C ILE A 92 8.24 -8.09 -10.41
N PHE A 93 8.96 -8.76 -9.50
CA PHE A 93 10.11 -9.57 -9.90
C PHE A 93 9.73 -10.69 -10.87
N ASN A 94 8.65 -11.42 -10.60
CA ASN A 94 8.19 -12.49 -11.48
C ASN A 94 7.74 -11.94 -12.85
N TRP A 95 7.08 -10.78 -12.87
CA TRP A 95 6.62 -10.17 -14.11
C TRP A 95 7.78 -9.62 -14.97
N THR A 96 8.83 -9.12 -14.33
CA THR A 96 9.99 -8.55 -15.03
C THR A 96 11.09 -9.56 -15.37
N SER A 97 10.98 -10.80 -14.89
CA SER A 97 11.93 -11.86 -15.21
C SER A 97 11.59 -12.50 -16.55
N ALA A 98 12.53 -12.48 -17.49
CA ALA A 98 12.31 -12.94 -18.85
C ALA A 98 12.00 -14.44 -18.94
N ASP A 99 12.66 -15.27 -18.10
CA ASP A 99 12.60 -16.74 -18.27
C ASP A 99 12.62 -17.55 -16.97
N LYS A 100 12.89 -16.93 -15.81
CA LYS A 100 13.03 -17.65 -14.53
C LYS A 100 12.16 -17.03 -13.46
N LYS A 101 11.22 -17.82 -12.93
CA LYS A 101 10.51 -17.46 -11.70
C LYS A 101 11.53 -17.12 -10.61
N VAL A 102 11.18 -16.15 -9.77
CA VAL A 102 11.99 -15.79 -8.61
C VAL A 102 12.25 -17.05 -7.79
N PRO A 103 13.51 -17.34 -7.42
CA PRO A 103 13.83 -18.51 -6.60
C PRO A 103 12.96 -18.53 -5.34
N LYS A 104 12.42 -19.70 -4.98
CA LYS A 104 11.57 -19.85 -3.79
C LYS A 104 12.26 -19.37 -2.52
N THR A 105 13.59 -19.50 -2.44
CA THR A 105 14.42 -19.00 -1.34
C THR A 105 14.36 -17.47 -1.21
N VAL A 106 14.41 -16.74 -2.34
CA VAL A 106 14.29 -15.28 -2.36
C VAL A 106 12.87 -14.86 -1.98
N GLN A 107 11.84 -15.55 -2.50
CA GLN A 107 10.46 -15.29 -2.10
C GLN A 107 10.28 -15.49 -0.59
N ALA A 108 10.77 -16.61 -0.05
CA ALA A 108 10.73 -16.91 1.37
C ALA A 108 11.45 -15.82 2.19
N ALA A 109 12.66 -15.41 1.79
CA ALA A 109 13.39 -14.35 2.48
C ALA A 109 12.61 -13.02 2.54
N VAL A 110 12.01 -12.60 1.41
CA VAL A 110 11.19 -11.38 1.34
C VAL A 110 10.00 -11.46 2.31
N PHE A 111 9.27 -12.57 2.32
CA PHE A 111 8.13 -12.77 3.23
C PHE A 111 8.57 -12.92 4.70
N THR A 112 9.70 -13.57 4.98
CA THR A 112 10.24 -13.71 6.33
C THR A 112 10.61 -12.34 6.91
N VAL A 113 11.35 -11.51 6.17
CA VAL A 113 11.68 -10.15 6.59
C VAL A 113 10.41 -9.33 6.84
N ALA A 114 9.45 -9.40 5.91
CA ALA A 114 8.18 -8.69 6.02
C ALA A 114 7.35 -9.14 7.24
N ALA A 115 7.32 -10.45 7.52
CA ALA A 115 6.64 -11.00 8.69
C ALA A 115 7.27 -10.52 10.00
N PHE A 116 8.61 -10.53 10.10
CA PHE A 116 9.31 -9.96 11.25
C PHE A 116 9.00 -8.47 11.42
N MET A 117 9.02 -7.69 10.35
CA MET A 117 8.62 -6.28 10.37
C MET A 117 7.18 -6.11 10.88
N GLY A 118 6.24 -6.92 10.39
CA GLY A 118 4.85 -6.90 10.84
C GLY A 118 4.69 -7.23 12.32
N ILE A 119 5.41 -8.24 12.83
CA ILE A 119 5.37 -8.62 14.25
C ILE A 119 5.93 -7.47 15.11
N ILE A 120 7.10 -6.92 14.74
CA ILE A 120 7.70 -5.79 15.47
C ILE A 120 6.74 -4.60 15.47
N PHE A 121 6.09 -4.29 14.34
CA PHE A 121 5.09 -3.23 14.25
C PHE A 121 3.98 -3.39 15.32
N VAL A 122 3.43 -4.59 15.42
CA VAL A 122 2.34 -4.90 16.36
C VAL A 122 2.82 -4.77 17.80
N LEU A 123 3.98 -5.35 18.14
CA LEU A 123 4.54 -5.29 19.49
C LEU A 123 4.82 -3.84 19.93
N ILE A 124 5.37 -3.02 19.03
CA ILE A 124 5.63 -1.60 19.30
C ILE A 124 4.33 -0.85 19.52
N ASN A 125 3.30 -1.07 18.68
CA ASN A 125 2.00 -0.41 18.87
C ASN A 125 1.32 -0.83 20.17
N ILE A 126 1.37 -2.11 20.55
CA ILE A 126 0.83 -2.58 21.84
C ILE A 126 1.55 -1.91 23.02
N THR A 127 2.87 -1.68 22.90
CA THR A 127 3.67 -1.06 23.95
C THR A 127 3.45 0.45 24.04
N ALA A 128 3.27 1.13 22.91
CA ALA A 128 3.23 2.59 22.83
C ALA A 128 1.81 3.17 22.94
N VAL A 129 0.78 2.40 22.57
CA VAL A 129 -0.63 2.84 22.60
C VAL A 129 -1.29 2.42 23.91
N ASP A 130 -1.57 3.40 24.75
CA ASP A 130 -2.20 3.26 26.07
C ASP A 130 -3.58 3.93 26.15
N GLY A 131 -4.08 4.47 25.03
CA GLY A 131 -5.40 5.09 24.98
C GLY A 131 -5.95 5.33 23.58
N SER A 132 -7.06 6.05 23.54
CA SER A 132 -7.70 6.51 22.30
C SER A 132 -8.14 7.96 22.42
N LYS A 133 -7.99 8.71 21.33
CA LYS A 133 -8.42 10.11 21.22
C LYS A 133 -9.71 10.21 20.43
N ILE A 134 -10.63 11.07 20.84
CA ILE A 134 -11.76 11.48 19.99
C ILE A 134 -11.23 12.42 18.91
N ILE A 135 -11.36 12.02 17.65
CA ILE A 135 -10.89 12.81 16.50
C ILE A 135 -12.00 13.63 15.85
N ALA A 136 -13.25 13.19 15.99
CA ALA A 136 -14.43 13.94 15.58
C ALA A 136 -15.69 13.41 16.28
N GLN A 137 -16.65 14.27 16.55
CA GLN A 137 -17.91 13.90 17.19
C GLN A 137 -19.06 14.75 16.63
N ASN A 138 -20.22 14.15 16.46
CA ASN A 138 -21.50 14.85 16.27
C ASN A 138 -22.60 14.14 17.08
N SER A 139 -23.86 14.55 16.89
CA SER A 139 -25.01 13.97 17.58
C SER A 139 -25.29 12.50 17.26
N PHE A 140 -24.68 11.94 16.21
CA PHE A 140 -24.95 10.58 15.73
C PHE A 140 -23.78 9.62 15.89
N ILE A 141 -22.55 10.12 15.81
CA ILE A 141 -21.34 9.28 15.80
C ILE A 141 -20.16 9.99 16.48
N THR A 142 -19.39 9.20 17.22
CA THR A 142 -18.09 9.59 17.77
C THR A 142 -17.02 8.77 17.09
N LEU A 143 -15.98 9.43 16.57
CA LEU A 143 -14.85 8.80 15.92
C LEU A 143 -13.64 8.80 16.87
N TYR A 144 -13.01 7.64 17.00
CA TYR A 144 -11.84 7.43 17.84
C TYR A 144 -10.60 7.15 16.99
N ASP A 145 -9.41 7.42 17.52
CA ASP A 145 -8.15 6.93 16.97
C ASP A 145 -7.22 6.48 18.08
N ALA A 146 -6.29 5.58 17.75
CA ALA A 146 -5.27 5.13 18.70
C ALA A 146 -4.34 6.31 19.05
N GLN A 147 -4.07 6.50 20.33
CA GLN A 147 -3.18 7.55 20.80
C GLN A 147 -1.95 6.93 21.46
N TRP A 148 -0.78 7.41 21.05
CA TRP A 148 0.50 7.02 21.63
C TRP A 148 0.80 7.87 22.87
N PHE A 149 1.34 7.24 23.91
CA PHE A 149 1.87 7.92 25.11
C PHE A 149 0.86 8.85 25.81
N THR A 150 -0.41 8.46 25.91
CA THR A 150 -1.45 9.25 26.58
C THR A 150 -1.17 9.42 28.08
N GLY A 151 -0.58 8.41 28.74
CA GLY A 151 -0.27 8.43 30.17
C GLY A 151 1.22 8.36 30.51
N THR A 152 2.11 8.38 29.51
CA THR A 152 3.55 8.16 29.68
C THR A 152 4.38 9.18 28.91
N ALA A 153 5.65 9.36 29.29
CA ALA A 153 6.56 10.24 28.55
C ALA A 153 6.82 9.67 27.14
N PRO A 154 6.83 10.51 26.08
CA PRO A 154 7.11 10.06 24.72
C PRO A 154 8.48 9.39 24.62
N ARG A 155 8.52 8.18 24.05
CA ARG A 155 9.75 7.40 23.85
C ARG A 155 10.16 7.44 22.38
N LEU A 156 11.17 8.26 22.08
CA LEU A 156 11.66 8.45 20.71
C LEU A 156 12.13 7.12 20.08
N GLU A 157 12.68 6.21 20.89
CA GLU A 157 13.18 4.92 20.41
C GLU A 157 12.05 4.09 19.80
N LEU A 158 10.87 4.06 20.43
CA LEU A 158 9.70 3.33 19.92
C LEU A 158 9.19 3.95 18.62
N VAL A 159 9.21 5.28 18.53
CA VAL A 159 8.86 6.00 17.31
C VAL A 159 9.83 5.67 16.16
N LEU A 160 11.13 5.68 16.42
CA LEU A 160 12.15 5.37 15.42
C LEU A 160 12.05 3.92 14.95
N ILE A 161 11.86 2.96 15.86
CA ILE A 161 11.66 1.55 15.49
C ILE A 161 10.41 1.40 14.62
N HIS A 162 9.29 2.05 15.00
CA HIS A 162 8.06 2.00 14.22
C HIS A 162 8.26 2.53 12.79
N LEU A 163 8.94 3.66 12.64
CA LEU A 163 9.24 4.25 11.34
C LEU A 163 10.25 3.44 10.54
N LEU A 164 11.25 2.83 11.19
CA LEU A 164 12.21 1.95 10.55
C LEU A 164 11.50 0.72 9.95
N VAL A 165 10.60 0.11 10.72
CA VAL A 165 9.80 -1.04 10.30
C VAL A 165 8.99 -0.69 9.05
N GLN A 166 8.27 0.43 9.06
CA GLN A 166 7.52 0.93 7.92
C GLN A 166 8.43 1.34 6.74
N GLY A 167 9.61 1.85 7.05
CA GLY A 167 10.66 2.21 6.10
C GLY A 167 11.20 1.01 5.33
N ILE A 168 11.36 -0.14 6.00
CA ILE A 168 11.74 -1.41 5.35
C ILE A 168 10.56 -1.94 4.53
N SER A 169 9.40 -2.13 5.18
CA SER A 169 8.16 -2.57 4.53
C SER A 169 6.98 -1.79 5.11
N PRO A 170 6.16 -1.12 4.27
CA PRO A 170 6.08 -1.27 2.83
C PRO A 170 7.01 -0.37 2.00
N VAL A 171 7.58 0.70 2.57
CA VAL A 171 8.19 1.80 1.79
C VAL A 171 9.40 1.34 0.96
N GLY A 172 10.37 0.69 1.60
CA GLY A 172 11.58 0.20 0.95
C GLY A 172 11.27 -0.83 -0.13
N PHE A 173 10.29 -1.72 0.11
CA PHE A 173 9.85 -2.69 -0.88
C PHE A 173 9.20 -2.02 -2.10
N CYS A 174 8.39 -0.98 -1.91
CA CYS A 174 7.83 -0.21 -3.02
C CYS A 174 8.92 0.51 -3.84
N PHE A 175 9.91 1.12 -3.19
CA PHE A 175 11.04 1.73 -3.90
C PHE A 175 11.88 0.71 -4.65
N PHE A 176 12.15 -0.44 -4.03
CA PHE A 176 12.92 -1.49 -4.68
C PHE A 176 12.18 -2.06 -5.90
N ALA A 177 10.88 -2.29 -5.76
CA ALA A 177 10.01 -2.69 -6.87
C ALA A 177 10.02 -1.64 -8.00
N ALA A 178 9.93 -0.35 -7.67
CA ALA A 178 10.03 0.72 -8.66
C ALA A 178 11.39 0.72 -9.39
N GLY A 179 12.49 0.49 -8.66
CA GLY A 179 13.83 0.37 -9.23
C GLY A 179 13.95 -0.77 -10.24
N ILE A 180 13.37 -1.94 -9.92
CA ILE A 180 13.34 -3.11 -10.81
C ILE A 180 12.55 -2.79 -12.08
N VAL A 181 11.36 -2.20 -11.94
CA VAL A 181 10.51 -1.80 -13.07
C VAL A 181 11.23 -0.79 -13.97
N ARG A 182 11.90 0.20 -13.36
CA ARG A 182 12.68 1.21 -14.08
C ARG A 182 13.80 0.58 -14.89
N HIS A 183 14.64 -0.24 -14.26
CA HIS A 183 15.76 -0.92 -14.93
C HIS A 183 15.26 -1.70 -16.15
N LYS A 184 14.19 -2.49 -15.95
CA LYS A 184 13.60 -3.31 -17.01
C LYS A 184 12.97 -2.50 -18.13
N ARG A 185 12.37 -1.36 -17.80
CA ARG A 185 11.84 -0.41 -18.79
C ARG A 185 12.93 0.15 -19.71
N HIS A 186 14.12 0.41 -19.19
CA HIS A 186 15.24 0.90 -19.99
C HIS A 186 15.83 -0.18 -20.90
N ASP A 187 15.84 -1.44 -20.45
CA ASP A 187 16.39 -2.56 -21.21
C ASP A 187 15.33 -3.30 -22.07
N TYR A 188 14.15 -2.71 -22.25
CA TYR A 188 13.07 -3.34 -22.99
C TYR A 188 13.35 -3.35 -24.50
N PRO A 189 13.22 -4.50 -25.20
CA PRO A 189 13.50 -4.59 -26.64
C PRO A 189 12.62 -3.63 -27.47
N GLN A 190 13.24 -2.83 -28.33
CA GLN A 190 12.54 -1.83 -29.16
C GLN A 190 11.68 -2.45 -30.25
N ASP A 191 12.10 -3.63 -30.69
CA ASP A 191 11.54 -4.50 -31.71
C ASP A 191 10.49 -5.48 -31.14
N SER A 192 10.15 -5.36 -29.84
CA SER A 192 9.08 -6.15 -29.23
C SER A 192 7.71 -5.84 -29.85
N ILE A 193 6.95 -6.90 -30.14
CA ILE A 193 5.54 -6.81 -30.56
C ILE A 193 4.64 -6.10 -29.53
N TYR A 194 5.09 -5.99 -28.27
CA TYR A 194 4.40 -5.30 -27.18
C TYR A 194 5.01 -3.92 -26.91
N ASN A 195 4.99 -3.06 -27.92
CA ASN A 195 5.65 -1.74 -27.92
C ASN A 195 5.13 -0.75 -26.85
N MET A 196 4.00 -1.03 -26.19
CA MET A 196 3.44 -0.19 -25.13
C MET A 196 3.87 -0.60 -23.71
N MET A 197 4.64 -1.67 -23.56
CA MET A 197 5.06 -2.18 -22.25
C MET A 197 5.92 -1.19 -21.48
N THR A 198 6.84 -0.49 -22.14
CA THR A 198 7.66 0.56 -21.53
C THR A 198 6.81 1.66 -20.89
N LYS A 199 5.73 2.07 -21.57
CA LYS A 199 4.79 3.08 -21.07
C LYS A 199 3.95 2.56 -19.90
N LYS A 200 3.55 1.28 -19.92
CA LYS A 200 2.86 0.64 -18.78
C LYS A 200 3.75 0.60 -17.53
N TRP A 201 4.99 0.17 -17.70
CA TRP A 201 5.97 0.14 -16.62
C TRP A 201 6.31 1.52 -16.09
N TYR A 202 6.34 2.55 -16.94
CA TYR A 202 6.46 3.93 -16.47
C TYR A 202 5.33 4.33 -15.51
N PHE A 203 4.07 4.03 -15.87
CA PHE A 203 2.93 4.35 -15.01
C PHE A 203 2.96 3.60 -13.67
N LEU A 204 3.34 2.31 -13.70
CA LEU A 204 3.53 1.51 -12.50
C LEU A 204 4.67 2.05 -11.62
N GLU A 205 5.83 2.34 -12.22
CA GLU A 205 7.00 2.92 -11.54
C GLU A 205 6.61 4.22 -10.81
N VAL A 206 5.95 5.14 -11.52
CA VAL A 206 5.48 6.41 -10.96
C VAL A 206 4.48 6.17 -9.82
N SER A 207 3.54 5.24 -10.00
CA SER A 207 2.55 4.89 -8.96
C SER A 207 3.23 4.38 -7.67
N LEU A 208 4.18 3.46 -7.80
CA LEU A 208 4.95 2.92 -6.67
C LEU A 208 5.73 4.01 -5.93
N ILE A 209 6.38 4.91 -6.68
CA ILE A 209 7.15 6.02 -6.11
C ILE A 209 6.22 7.00 -5.38
N ILE A 210 5.09 7.39 -5.98
CA ILE A 210 4.12 8.31 -5.35
C ILE A 210 3.60 7.71 -4.04
N PHE A 211 3.22 6.43 -4.04
CA PHE A 211 2.74 5.76 -2.85
C PHE A 211 3.83 5.70 -1.76
N ALA A 212 5.04 5.27 -2.11
CA ALA A 212 6.16 5.18 -1.16
C ALA A 212 6.54 6.56 -0.59
N CYS A 213 6.67 7.58 -1.43
CA CYS A 213 6.95 8.95 -1.01
C CYS A 213 5.87 9.51 -0.08
N SER A 214 4.59 9.20 -0.32
CA SER A 214 3.50 9.64 0.54
C SER A 214 3.56 9.03 1.94
N MET A 215 3.96 7.75 2.04
CA MET A 215 4.17 7.09 3.34
C MET A 215 5.40 7.63 4.05
N LEU A 216 6.49 7.89 3.31
CA LEU A 216 7.69 8.52 3.86
C LEU A 216 7.39 9.93 4.39
N ALA A 217 6.64 10.73 3.64
CA ALA A 217 6.19 12.06 4.07
C ALA A 217 5.32 11.98 5.33
N ALA A 218 4.42 11.01 5.41
CA ALA A 218 3.64 10.76 6.63
C ALA A 218 4.52 10.40 7.83
N GLY A 219 5.55 9.58 7.62
CA GLY A 219 6.53 9.22 8.66
C GLY A 219 7.38 10.40 9.14
N ILE A 220 7.86 11.24 8.22
CA ILE A 220 8.58 12.48 8.56
C ILE A 220 7.66 13.43 9.34
N ALA A 221 6.42 13.61 8.87
CA ALA A 221 5.45 14.42 9.59
C ALA A 221 5.14 13.86 10.98
N ALA A 222 5.14 12.53 11.16
CA ALA A 222 4.99 11.90 12.48
C ALA A 222 6.12 12.28 13.44
N LEU A 223 7.37 12.33 12.96
CA LEU A 223 8.52 12.76 13.75
C LEU A 223 8.42 14.24 14.16
N LEU A 224 8.07 15.11 13.22
CA LEU A 224 8.04 16.56 13.44
C LEU A 224 6.87 17.00 14.31
N THR A 225 5.74 16.29 14.25
CA THR A 225 4.50 16.67 14.93
C THR A 225 4.15 15.80 16.14
N GLY A 226 4.97 14.79 16.46
CA GLY A 226 4.74 13.88 17.58
C GLY A 226 3.49 13.00 17.39
N TYR A 227 3.35 12.36 16.23
CA TYR A 227 2.12 11.65 15.84
C TYR A 227 0.88 12.53 15.87
N GLY A 228 0.97 13.71 15.25
CA GLY A 228 -0.17 14.60 15.08
C GLY A 228 -1.40 13.90 14.47
N THR A 229 -2.58 14.42 14.77
CA THR A 229 -3.83 13.92 14.19
C THR A 229 -3.77 14.04 12.65
N TYR A 230 -4.28 13.05 11.91
CA TYR A 230 -4.45 13.06 10.44
C TYR A 230 -3.23 12.75 9.54
N LEU A 231 -2.12 12.24 10.08
CA LEU A 231 -0.98 11.79 9.26
C LEU A 231 -1.37 10.78 8.17
N TRP A 232 -2.43 10.01 8.43
CA TRP A 232 -2.94 9.04 7.49
C TRP A 232 -3.50 9.65 6.21
N VAL A 233 -3.99 10.90 6.24
CA VAL A 233 -4.53 11.59 5.06
C VAL A 233 -3.47 11.70 3.98
N ILE A 234 -2.20 11.89 4.36
CA ILE A 234 -1.06 12.05 3.45
C ILE A 234 -0.92 10.79 2.58
N TYR A 235 -0.85 9.61 3.19
CA TYR A 235 -0.65 8.38 2.42
C TYR A 235 -1.93 7.89 1.72
N PHE A 236 -3.13 8.25 2.19
CA PHE A 236 -4.37 7.98 1.47
C PHE A 236 -4.52 8.86 0.22
N ALA A 237 -4.15 10.14 0.29
CA ALA A 237 -4.04 11.00 -0.88
C ALA A 237 -2.98 10.47 -1.87
N GLY A 238 -1.83 10.02 -1.35
CA GLY A 238 -0.82 9.33 -2.15
C GLY A 238 -1.36 8.08 -2.86
N ALA A 239 -2.09 7.22 -2.15
CA ALA A 239 -2.72 6.03 -2.70
C ALA A 239 -3.73 6.37 -3.82
N LEU A 240 -4.53 7.43 -3.66
CA LEU A 240 -5.44 7.91 -4.70
C LEU A 240 -4.69 8.30 -5.96
N VAL A 241 -3.69 9.19 -5.83
CA VAL A 241 -2.90 9.67 -6.96
C VAL A 241 -2.18 8.50 -7.62
N ALA A 242 -1.53 7.64 -6.84
CA ALA A 242 -0.87 6.43 -7.32
C ALA A 242 -1.83 5.50 -8.09
N GLY A 243 -3.04 5.29 -7.57
CA GLY A 243 -4.08 4.50 -8.22
C GLY A 243 -4.53 5.09 -9.56
N PHE A 244 -4.64 6.42 -9.69
CA PHE A 244 -4.95 7.05 -10.97
C PHE A 244 -3.84 6.87 -12.02
N PHE A 245 -2.57 6.97 -11.61
CA PHE A 245 -1.44 6.71 -12.51
C PHE A 245 -1.40 5.25 -12.95
N ASP A 246 -1.54 4.31 -12.01
CA ASP A 246 -1.54 2.88 -12.33
C ASP A 246 -2.72 2.51 -13.23
N MET A 247 -3.91 3.04 -12.95
CA MET A 247 -5.09 2.87 -13.80
C MET A 247 -4.87 3.34 -15.24
N LYS A 248 -4.12 4.43 -15.47
CA LYS A 248 -3.75 4.84 -16.83
C LYS A 248 -2.89 3.77 -17.50
N GLY A 249 -1.92 3.19 -16.80
CA GLY A 249 -1.13 2.05 -17.28
C GLY A 249 -1.99 0.82 -17.58
N ILE A 250 -2.90 0.48 -16.66
CA ILE A 250 -3.88 -0.62 -16.80
C ILE A 250 -4.84 -0.37 -17.97
N LYS A 251 -5.03 0.84 -18.49
CA LYS A 251 -5.90 1.07 -19.66
C LYS A 251 -5.16 0.96 -20.98
N LEU A 252 -3.83 0.98 -20.97
CA LEU A 252 -3.05 0.92 -22.22
C LEU A 252 -3.21 -0.46 -22.90
N PRO A 253 -3.44 -0.49 -24.23
CA PRO A 253 -3.33 -1.72 -24.97
C PRO A 253 -1.87 -2.21 -24.96
N PRO A 254 -1.63 -3.51 -25.19
CA PRO A 254 -0.28 -4.04 -25.23
C PRO A 254 0.52 -3.64 -26.48
N ARG A 255 -0.17 -3.31 -27.57
CA ARG A 255 0.40 -2.80 -28.81
C ARG A 255 -0.46 -1.64 -29.33
N ILE A 256 0.15 -0.70 -30.05
CA ILE A 256 -0.60 0.24 -30.88
C ILE A 256 -1.04 -0.50 -32.14
N GLU A 257 -2.34 -0.63 -32.38
CA GLU A 257 -2.83 -1.10 -33.67
C GLU A 257 -2.63 0.04 -34.68
N LYS A 258 -1.86 -0.25 -35.74
CA LYS A 258 -1.74 0.63 -36.90
C LYS A 258 -2.93 0.42 -37.82
#